data_AF-A0A452GW45-F1
#
_entry.id   AF-A0A452GW45-F1
#
_cell.length_a   1.000
_cell.length_b   1.000
_cell.length_c   1.000
_cell.angle_alpha   90.00
_cell.angle_beta   90.00
_cell.angle_gamma   90.00
#
_symmetry.space_group_name_H-M   'P 1'
#
loop_
_entity.id
_entity.type
_entity.pdbx_description
1 polymer ?
#
loop_
_entity_poly.entity_id
_entity_poly.type
_entity_poly.pdbx_seq_one_letter_code
_entity_poly.pdbx_strand_id
1 'polypeptide(L)'
;MSGPSPQGHNWSQKSEDEEDPLDQMILRTGCATFHYAVQECMAEHQDWRKCQQQVQAFKDCMKEHQKQRMEELQKRQMLLPSSSPHQFSPSTPFTPTSLSSPSHHSSH
;
A
#
# COMPACT_ATOMS: atom_id res chain seq x y z
N MET A 1 15.19 22.29 -32.50
CA MET A 1 15.31 21.50 -31.26
C MET A 1 14.19 21.95 -30.33
N SER A 2 13.11 21.18 -30.27
CA SER A 2 11.94 21.51 -29.43
C SER A 2 11.97 20.55 -28.24
N GLY A 3 12.29 21.08 -27.07
CA GLY A 3 12.36 20.29 -25.83
C GLY A 3 10.96 19.83 -25.37
N PRO A 4 10.84 18.67 -24.71
CA PRO A 4 9.57 18.21 -24.18
C PRO A 4 9.12 19.10 -23.00
N SER A 5 7.92 19.67 -23.14
CA SER A 5 7.26 20.51 -22.13
C SER A 5 6.86 19.68 -20.91
N PRO A 6 7.11 20.14 -19.66
CA PRO A 6 6.73 19.41 -18.46
C PRO A 6 5.21 19.37 -18.29
N GLN A 7 4.66 18.17 -18.14
CA GLN A 7 3.25 17.92 -17.81
C GLN A 7 2.95 18.52 -16.43
N GLY A 8 2.22 19.63 -16.41
CA GLY A 8 1.69 20.21 -15.19
C GLY A 8 0.58 19.32 -14.64
N HIS A 9 0.80 18.72 -13.47
CA HIS A 9 -0.26 18.02 -12.74
C HIS A 9 -1.26 19.07 -12.21
N ASN A 10 -2.51 19.00 -12.68
CA ASN A 10 -3.58 19.91 -12.30
C ASN A 10 -4.12 19.56 -10.91
N TRP A 11 -3.53 20.11 -9.85
CA TRP A 11 -3.98 19.92 -8.46
C TRP A 11 -5.29 20.66 -8.12
N SER A 12 -5.97 21.25 -9.11
CA SER A 12 -7.11 22.16 -8.91
C SER A 12 -8.41 21.65 -9.54
N GLN A 13 -8.61 20.33 -9.57
CA GLN A 13 -9.92 19.76 -9.90
C GLN A 13 -10.49 19.09 -8.66
N LYS A 14 -10.99 19.92 -7.74
CA LYS A 14 -11.86 19.49 -6.66
C LYS A 14 -13.27 19.43 -7.27
N SER A 15 -13.59 18.31 -7.92
CA SER A 15 -14.97 17.95 -8.23
C SER A 15 -15.69 17.81 -6.89
N GLU A 16 -16.66 18.68 -6.62
CA GLU A 16 -17.45 18.68 -5.38
C GLU A 16 -18.28 17.38 -5.17
N ASP A 17 -18.17 16.42 -6.10
CA ASP A 17 -18.88 15.13 -6.13
C ASP A 17 -17.97 13.92 -5.87
N GLU A 18 -16.64 14.09 -5.85
CA GLU A 18 -15.70 12.97 -5.57
C GLU A 18 -15.19 13.08 -4.12
N GLU A 19 -15.68 12.20 -3.23
CA GLU A 19 -15.10 12.04 -1.90
C GLU A 19 -13.59 11.75 -2.01
N ASP A 20 -12.78 12.51 -1.26
CA ASP A 20 -11.33 12.37 -1.32
C ASP A 20 -10.92 10.91 -1.04
N PRO A 21 -10.02 10.30 -1.83
CA PRO A 21 -9.59 8.93 -1.62
C PRO A 21 -9.08 8.67 -0.20
N LEU A 22 -8.50 9.67 0.48
CA LEU A 22 -8.10 9.58 1.88
C LEU A 22 -9.31 9.47 2.80
N ASP A 23 -10.32 10.31 2.60
CA ASP A 23 -11.55 10.32 3.39
C ASP A 23 -12.28 8.97 3.25
N GLN A 24 -12.35 8.43 2.03
CA GLN A 24 -12.89 7.09 1.78
C GLN A 24 -12.13 5.99 2.54
N MET A 25 -10.80 6.07 2.60
CA MET A 25 -10.00 5.12 3.38
C MET A 25 -10.29 5.25 4.88
N ILE A 26 -10.43 6.47 5.39
CA ILE A 26 -10.72 6.73 6.80
C ILE A 26 -12.14 6.26 7.19
N LEU A 27 -13.12 6.41 6.29
CA LEU A 27 -14.47 5.89 6.50
C LEU A 27 -14.45 4.36 6.68
N ARG A 28 -13.64 3.65 5.90
CA ARG A 28 -13.50 2.18 6.01
C ARG A 28 -12.85 1.71 7.31
N THR A 29 -12.04 2.55 7.97
CA THR A 29 -11.44 2.19 9.26
C THR A 29 -12.37 2.40 10.44
N GLY A 30 -13.45 3.18 10.27
CA GLY A 30 -14.33 3.61 11.35
C GLY A 30 -13.80 4.80 12.17
N CYS A 31 -12.69 5.42 11.74
CA CYS A 31 -12.07 6.55 12.46
C CYS A 31 -12.52 7.93 11.96
N ALA A 32 -13.55 8.00 11.10
CA ALA A 32 -14.00 9.24 10.45
C ALA A 32 -14.42 10.33 11.45
N THR A 33 -15.09 9.99 12.55
CA THR A 33 -15.45 10.97 13.59
C THR A 33 -14.25 11.74 14.12
N PHE A 34 -13.13 11.05 14.39
CA PHE A 34 -11.93 11.70 14.89
C PHE A 34 -11.21 12.51 13.80
N HIS A 35 -11.30 12.08 12.55
CA HIS A 35 -10.80 12.85 11.41
C HIS A 35 -11.55 14.18 11.25
N TYR A 36 -12.88 14.14 11.27
CA TYR A 36 -13.70 15.35 11.20
C TYR A 36 -13.45 16.28 12.38
N ALA A 37 -13.25 15.75 13.59
CA ALA A 37 -12.87 16.58 14.74
C ALA A 37 -11.53 17.32 14.54
N VAL A 38 -10.56 16.71 13.84
CA VAL A 38 -9.31 17.40 13.47
C VAL A 38 -9.58 18.49 12.42
N GLN A 39 -10.39 18.19 11.40
CA GLN A 39 -10.76 19.16 10.37
C GLN A 39 -11.48 20.37 10.97
N GLU A 40 -12.44 20.15 11.87
CA GLU A 40 -13.16 21.21 12.59
C GLU A 40 -12.21 22.07 13.43
N CYS A 41 -11.31 21.45 14.18
CA CYS A 41 -10.31 22.18 14.98
C CYS A 41 -9.37 23.02 14.09
N MET A 42 -8.99 22.49 12.92
CA MET A 42 -8.20 23.24 11.94
C MET A 42 -8.99 24.35 11.26
N ALA A 43 -10.28 24.16 10.99
CA ALA A 43 -11.15 25.20 10.46
C ALA A 43 -11.31 26.36 11.46
N GLU A 44 -11.41 26.06 12.76
CA GLU A 44 -11.58 27.07 13.81
C GLU A 44 -10.26 27.78 14.15
N HIS A 45 -9.18 27.03 14.40
CA HIS A 45 -7.96 27.59 14.97
C HIS A 45 -6.83 27.81 13.96
N GLN A 46 -6.79 27.03 12.88
CA GLN A 46 -5.71 27.03 11.89
C GLN A 46 -4.30 26.86 12.50
N ASP A 47 -4.20 26.37 13.74
CA ASP A 47 -2.95 26.09 14.45
C ASP A 47 -2.96 24.65 14.95
N TRP A 48 -2.14 23.80 14.30
CA TRP A 48 -2.03 22.37 14.64
C TRP A 48 -1.61 22.14 16.09
N ARG A 49 -0.89 23.09 16.73
CA ARG A 49 -0.47 22.95 18.13
C ARG A 49 -1.66 22.98 19.08
N LYS A 50 -2.72 23.71 18.74
CA LYS A 50 -3.97 23.76 19.53
C LYS A 50 -4.83 22.51 19.33
N CYS A 51 -4.62 21.79 18.23
CA CYS A 51 -5.40 20.62 17.86
C CYS A 51 -4.72 19.29 18.20
N GLN A 52 -3.73 19.30 19.09
CA GLN A 52 -3.00 18.10 19.49
C GLN A 52 -3.92 17.02 20.06
N GLN A 53 -4.95 17.40 20.82
CA GLN A 53 -5.89 16.45 21.42
C GLN A 53 -6.68 15.69 20.35
N GLN A 54 -7.23 16.39 19.35
CA GLN A 54 -7.98 15.80 18.25
C GLN A 54 -7.08 14.92 17.38
N VAL A 55 -5.86 15.40 17.08
CA VAL A 55 -4.87 14.63 16.31
C VAL A 55 -4.45 13.37 17.06
N GLN A 56 -4.29 13.44 18.38
CA GLN A 56 -3.95 12.29 19.21
C GLN A 56 -5.08 11.26 19.22
N ALA A 57 -6.33 11.68 19.40
CA ALA A 57 -7.49 10.80 19.34
C ALA A 57 -7.61 10.08 17.99
N PHE A 58 -7.40 10.80 16.88
CA PHE A 58 -7.38 10.22 15.55
C PHE A 58 -6.25 9.18 15.39
N LYS A 59 -5.04 9.49 15.86
CA LYS A 59 -3.91 8.56 15.85
C LYS A 59 -4.19 7.30 16.65
N ASP A 60 -4.80 7.42 17.82
CA ASP A 60 -5.06 6.27 18.68
C ASP A 60 -6.15 5.36 18.09
N CYS A 61 -7.19 5.93 17.47
CA CYS A 61 -8.15 5.16 16.68
C CYS A 61 -7.46 4.35 15.56
N MET A 62 -6.58 5.01 14.79
CA MET A 62 -5.88 4.34 13.68
C MET A 62 -4.93 3.24 14.15
N LYS A 63 -4.24 3.41 15.28
CA LYS A 63 -3.41 2.36 15.88
C LYS A 63 -4.24 1.14 16.28
N GLU A 64 -5.40 1.37 16.90
CA GLU A 64 -6.30 0.29 17.30
C GLU A 64 -6.83 -0.47 16.08
N HIS A 65 -7.22 0.25 15.01
CA HIS A 65 -7.60 -0.38 13.75
C HIS A 65 -6.46 -1.25 13.16
N GLN A 66 -5.23 -0.75 13.17
CA GLN A 66 -4.07 -1.51 12.68
C GLN A 66 -3.83 -2.80 13.50
N LYS A 67 -3.97 -2.70 14.83
CA LYS A 67 -3.85 -3.86 15.73
C LYS A 67 -4.93 -4.90 15.42
N GLN A 68 -6.19 -4.50 15.33
CA GLN A 68 -7.30 -5.39 15.00
C GLN A 68 -7.10 -6.08 13.65
N ARG A 69 -6.63 -5.35 12.64
CA ARG A 69 -6.28 -5.91 11.33
C ARG A 69 -5.17 -6.95 11.41
N MET A 70 -4.14 -6.73 12.21
CA MET A 70 -3.06 -7.69 12.42
C MET A 70 -3.57 -8.96 13.10
N GLU A 71 -4.37 -8.82 14.16
CA GLU A 71 -4.97 -9.95 14.88
C GLU A 71 -5.90 -10.76 13.98
N GLU A 72 -6.71 -10.10 13.15
CA GLU A 72 -7.58 -10.76 12.16
C GLU A 72 -6.76 -11.57 11.14
N LEU A 73 -5.67 -11.01 10.62
CA LEU A 73 -4.78 -11.69 9.69
C LEU A 73 -4.08 -12.90 10.33
N GLN A 74 -3.65 -12.78 11.58
CA GLN A 74 -3.07 -13.88 12.35
C GLN A 74 -4.10 -14.98 12.59
N LYS A 75 -5.31 -14.61 13.03
CA LYS A 75 -6.41 -15.55 13.22
C LYS A 75 -6.77 -16.26 11.91
N ARG A 76 -6.80 -15.54 10.78
CA ARG A 76 -7.04 -16.13 9.46
C ARG A 76 -5.94 -17.12 9.06
N GLN A 77 -4.67 -16.82 9.35
CA GLN A 77 -3.57 -17.77 9.16
C GLN A 77 -3.73 -19.04 10.00
N MET A 78 -4.16 -18.91 11.25
CA MET A 78 -4.39 -20.07 12.14
C MET A 78 -5.62 -20.90 11.73
N LEU A 79 -6.64 -20.26 11.14
CA LEU A 79 -7.89 -20.90 10.70
C LEU A 79 -7.80 -21.55 9.30
N LEU A 80 -6.81 -21.18 8.49
CA LEU A 80 -6.53 -21.85 7.23
C LEU A 80 -5.76 -23.14 7.54
N PRO A 81 -6.28 -24.35 7.25
CA PRO A 81 -5.48 -25.55 7.37
C PRO A 81 -4.26 -25.39 6.46
N SER A 82 -3.08 -25.73 6.97
CA SER A 82 -1.84 -25.66 6.21
C SER A 82 -2.00 -26.45 4.91
N SER A 83 -2.29 -25.78 3.80
CA SER A 83 -1.95 -26.31 2.49
C SER A 83 -0.43 -26.20 2.39
N SER A 84 0.26 -27.19 2.94
CA SER A 84 1.70 -27.35 2.78
C SER A 84 2.04 -27.31 1.30
N PRO A 85 2.98 -26.47 0.84
CA PRO A 85 3.78 -26.82 -0.31
C PRO A 85 4.81 -27.87 0.13
N HIS A 86 4.35 -29.05 0.57
CA HIS A 86 5.18 -30.25 0.56
C HIS A 86 5.10 -30.83 -0.85
N GLN A 87 5.77 -30.15 -1.78
CA GLN A 87 6.19 -30.74 -3.04
C GLN A 87 7.71 -30.49 -3.17
N PHE A 88 8.47 -30.82 -2.13
CA PHE A 88 9.82 -31.28 -2.36
C PHE A 88 9.74 -32.79 -2.55
N SER A 89 9.70 -33.22 -3.81
CA SER A 89 10.10 -34.58 -4.17
C SER A 89 11.52 -34.49 -4.74
N PRO A 90 12.55 -35.06 -4.07
CA PRO A 90 13.94 -34.92 -4.48
C PRO A 90 14.33 -36.09 -5.39
N SER A 91 14.24 -35.96 -6.71
CA SER A 91 14.81 -36.96 -7.64
C SER A 91 14.82 -36.47 -9.10
N THR A 92 15.73 -35.56 -9.45
CA THR A 92 16.46 -35.63 -10.73
C THR A 92 17.69 -34.72 -10.62
N PRO A 93 18.94 -35.23 -10.69
CA PRO A 93 20.06 -34.36 -10.98
C PRO A 93 19.87 -33.84 -12.41
N PHE A 94 19.69 -32.53 -12.57
CA PHE A 94 19.86 -31.88 -13.86
C PHE A 94 21.34 -32.02 -14.22
N THR A 95 21.69 -33.06 -14.98
CA THR A 95 22.96 -33.14 -15.69
C THR A 95 22.92 -32.11 -16.82
N PRO A 96 23.79 -31.10 -16.84
CA PRO A 96 24.01 -30.35 -18.06
C PRO A 96 24.73 -31.30 -19.03
N THR A 97 24.01 -31.80 -20.02
CA THR A 97 24.60 -32.47 -21.17
C THR A 97 25.53 -31.47 -21.85
N SER A 98 26.83 -31.64 -21.61
CA SER A 98 27.87 -31.19 -22.51
C SER A 98 27.58 -31.81 -23.88
N LEU A 99 27.34 -30.98 -24.90
CA LEU A 99 27.74 -31.36 -26.25
C LEU A 99 27.87 -30.13 -27.18
N SER A 100 29.13 -29.93 -27.57
CA SER A 100 29.59 -29.61 -28.93
C SER A 100 29.23 -28.25 -29.53
N SER A 101 30.23 -27.36 -29.48
CA SER A 101 30.55 -26.43 -30.58
C SER A 101 30.66 -27.16 -31.92
N PRO A 102 30.30 -26.48 -33.01
CA PRO A 102 31.13 -26.52 -34.20
C PRO A 102 31.59 -25.11 -34.59
N SER A 103 32.91 -24.98 -34.70
CA SER A 103 33.59 -23.91 -35.41
C SER A 103 33.27 -24.00 -36.91
N HIS A 104 33.02 -22.86 -37.57
CA HIS A 104 33.33 -22.53 -38.98
C HIS A 104 32.69 -21.15 -39.28
N HIS A 105 33.13 -20.27 -40.18
CA HIS A 105 34.38 -19.92 -40.86
C HIS A 105 33.98 -18.72 -41.77
N SER A 106 34.79 -17.65 -41.77
CA SER A 106 34.99 -16.56 -42.77
C SER A 106 33.86 -15.82 -43.53
N SER A 107 34.21 -14.55 -43.79
CA SER A 107 33.81 -13.64 -44.89
C SER A 107 32.41 -13.03 -44.81
N HIS A 108 32.23 -11.71 -44.96
CA HIS A 108 32.93 -10.74 -45.81
C HIS A 108 32.80 -9.32 -45.22
#